data_AF-A0A562INI7-F1
#
_entry.id   AF-A0A562INI7-F1
#
_cell.length_a   1.000
_cell.length_b   1.000
_cell.length_c   1.000
_cell.angle_alpha   90.00
_cell.angle_beta   90.00
_cell.angle_gamma   90.00
#
_symmetry.space_group_name_H-M   'P 1'
#
loop_
_entity.id
_entity.type
_entity.pdbx_description
1 polymer ?
#
loop_
_entity_poly.entity_id
_entity_poly.type
_entity_poly.pdbx_seq_one_letter_code
_entity_poly.pdbx_strand_id
1 'polypeptide(L)'
;MAVPVADPLTECDARVVNQDASPRLHVVTGNAVAPLADAERPALPENPVMADLMRRAEALDARAAAGTTPRAMGPAGLLGSLIGLTVLLTVLGRQPWQLPGRDGGGVSDVPQSLVSFLLISVLLCLCGARLVRPARLLPTVPAVRLWWALVLGSAAVSVAAALSLASFSTAAERPADLLVRCLVPVVPAVLAGLLASTAGRAVRVRLALGTGLVTVPLTGLGWALLSSAPVSTATFADVLAVTGIAGAAPLAVAVAFVAADRHTPGLLRFHRAPSEA
;
A
#
# COMPACT_ATOMS: atom_id res chain seq x y z
N MET A 1 -54.91 41.09 -24.31
CA MET A 1 -53.47 41.15 -23.97
C MET A 1 -53.19 39.96 -23.08
N ALA A 2 -52.51 38.93 -23.60
CA ALA A 2 -52.22 37.70 -22.88
C ALA A 2 -50.81 37.77 -22.29
N VAL A 3 -50.69 37.44 -21.00
CA VAL A 3 -49.41 37.35 -20.27
C VAL A 3 -48.85 35.94 -20.49
N PRO A 4 -47.58 35.77 -20.91
CA PRO A 4 -47.00 34.45 -21.09
C PRO A 4 -46.68 33.84 -19.72
N VAL A 5 -47.20 32.63 -19.49
CA VAL A 5 -46.85 31.76 -18.36
C VAL A 5 -45.59 30.99 -18.76
N ALA A 6 -44.52 31.09 -17.96
CA ALA A 6 -43.29 30.35 -18.18
C ALA A 6 -43.43 28.91 -17.69
N ASP A 7 -43.04 27.95 -18.52
CA ASP A 7 -43.06 26.51 -18.22
C ASP A 7 -42.05 26.14 -17.11
N PRO A 8 -42.37 25.13 -16.27
CA PRO A 8 -41.47 24.66 -15.23
C PRO A 8 -40.29 23.89 -15.82
N LEU A 9 -39.07 24.28 -15.43
CA LEU A 9 -37.82 23.57 -15.73
C LEU A 9 -37.84 22.18 -15.07
N THR A 10 -38.10 21.14 -15.85
CA THR A 10 -37.93 19.75 -15.45
C THR A 10 -36.53 19.25 -15.81
N GLU A 11 -35.98 18.47 -14.88
CA GLU A 11 -34.97 17.42 -15.08
C GLU A 11 -33.50 17.88 -15.25
N CYS A 12 -32.82 18.06 -14.10
CA CYS A 12 -31.36 18.07 -14.05
C CYS A 12 -30.82 16.66 -14.36
N ASP A 13 -30.29 16.48 -15.57
CA ASP A 13 -29.57 15.30 -16.02
C ASP A 13 -28.25 15.16 -15.21
N ALA A 14 -28.26 14.27 -14.21
CA ALA A 14 -27.16 14.04 -13.27
C ALA A 14 -26.07 13.12 -13.86
N ARG A 15 -25.66 13.35 -15.11
CA ARG A 15 -24.62 12.55 -15.76
C ARG A 15 -23.33 13.34 -15.93
N VAL A 16 -22.31 12.86 -15.21
CA VAL A 16 -20.88 13.19 -15.33
C VAL A 16 -20.43 14.45 -14.57
N VAL A 17 -20.44 14.38 -13.23
CA VAL A 17 -19.60 15.25 -12.39
C VAL A 17 -18.22 14.58 -12.24
N ASN A 18 -17.20 15.16 -12.88
CA ASN A 18 -15.82 14.70 -12.81
C ASN A 18 -15.24 15.01 -11.41
N GLN A 19 -14.81 14.00 -10.66
CA GLN A 19 -14.39 14.11 -9.25
C GLN A 19 -13.07 14.88 -9.04
N ASP A 20 -12.36 15.26 -10.10
CA ASP A 20 -11.11 16.02 -10.03
C ASP A 20 -11.28 17.54 -10.15
N ALA A 21 -12.52 18.05 -10.21
CA ALA A 21 -12.77 19.48 -10.14
C ALA A 21 -12.50 19.99 -8.71
N SER A 22 -11.45 20.79 -8.57
CA SER A 22 -11.14 21.59 -7.37
C SER A 22 -12.43 22.27 -6.84
N PRO A 23 -12.70 22.31 -5.52
CA PRO A 23 -13.96 22.77 -4.97
C PRO A 23 -14.12 24.29 -5.15
N ARG A 24 -14.42 24.71 -6.37
CA ARG A 24 -14.87 26.05 -6.71
C ARG A 24 -16.33 25.94 -7.11
N LEU A 25 -17.17 26.69 -6.42
CA LEU A 25 -18.59 26.81 -6.72
C LEU A 25 -18.72 27.35 -8.15
N HIS A 26 -19.19 26.50 -9.07
CA HIS A 26 -19.59 26.92 -10.41
C HIS A 26 -21.09 27.18 -10.38
N VAL A 27 -21.50 28.42 -10.67
CA VAL A 27 -22.91 28.75 -10.88
C VAL A 27 -23.25 28.32 -12.30
N VAL A 28 -24.14 27.35 -12.44
CA VAL A 28 -24.64 26.90 -13.75
C VAL A 28 -25.89 27.72 -14.08
N THR A 29 -25.72 28.73 -14.93
CA THR A 29 -26.83 29.49 -15.53
C THR A 29 -26.99 29.06 -16.98
N GLY A 30 -27.90 28.12 -17.24
CA GLY A 30 -28.08 27.49 -18.55
C GLY A 30 -26.98 26.47 -18.90
N ASN A 31 -26.89 26.06 -20.18
CA ASN A 31 -25.91 25.06 -20.66
C ASN A 31 -24.45 25.57 -20.75
N ALA A 32 -24.11 26.69 -20.12
CA ALA A 32 -22.78 27.28 -20.17
C ALA A 32 -22.18 27.40 -18.76
N VAL A 33 -20.98 26.84 -18.57
CA VAL A 33 -20.18 27.00 -17.35
C VAL A 33 -19.21 28.15 -17.58
N ALA A 34 -19.57 29.36 -17.15
CA ALA A 34 -18.66 30.49 -17.12
C ALA A 34 -17.84 30.49 -15.81
N PRO A 35 -16.51 30.66 -15.85
CA PRO A 35 -15.73 30.89 -14.64
C PRO A 35 -16.18 32.20 -13.99
N LEU A 36 -16.59 32.14 -12.72
CA LEU A 36 -16.95 33.32 -11.93
C LEU A 36 -15.74 34.26 -11.91
N ALA A 37 -15.84 35.43 -12.54
CA ALA A 37 -14.79 36.45 -12.46
C ALA A 37 -14.61 36.85 -10.99
N ASP A 38 -13.36 36.95 -10.52
CA ASP A 38 -12.99 37.26 -9.13
C ASP A 38 -13.53 38.61 -8.59
N ALA A 39 -14.21 39.40 -9.43
CA ALA A 39 -14.75 40.72 -9.12
C ALA A 39 -16.12 40.72 -8.40
N GLU A 40 -16.86 39.61 -8.40
CA GLU A 40 -18.16 39.49 -7.71
C GLU A 40 -18.10 38.41 -6.63
N ARG A 41 -17.17 38.52 -5.67
CA ARG A 41 -17.40 37.88 -4.38
C ARG A 41 -18.51 38.69 -3.69
N PRO A 42 -19.73 38.15 -3.54
CA PRO A 42 -20.74 38.84 -2.75
C PRO A 42 -20.13 39.07 -1.37
N ALA A 43 -20.20 40.31 -0.89
CA ALA A 43 -19.81 40.67 0.47
C ALA A 43 -20.42 39.61 1.40
N LEU A 44 -19.56 38.93 2.17
CA LEU A 44 -19.97 37.89 3.09
C LEU A 44 -21.23 38.37 3.82
N PRO A 45 -22.35 37.63 3.77
CA PRO A 45 -23.57 38.09 4.42
C PRO A 45 -23.24 38.30 5.90
N GLU A 46 -23.39 39.54 6.39
CA GLU A 46 -23.27 39.95 7.80
C GLU A 46 -24.34 39.28 8.69
N ASN A 47 -24.95 38.18 8.23
CA ASN A 47 -25.93 37.47 9.00
C ASN A 47 -25.21 36.52 9.97
N PRO A 48 -25.21 36.82 11.28
CA PRO A 48 -24.53 35.98 12.28
C PRO A 48 -25.09 34.56 12.31
N VAL A 49 -26.34 34.37 11.87
CA VAL A 49 -26.99 33.07 11.76
C VAL A 49 -26.35 32.23 10.65
N MET A 50 -26.05 32.83 9.49
CA MET A 50 -25.40 32.11 8.39
C MET A 50 -23.96 31.71 8.75
N ALA A 51 -23.23 32.59 9.45
CA ALA A 51 -21.90 32.29 9.95
C ALA A 51 -21.90 31.14 10.98
N ASP A 52 -22.89 31.10 11.88
CA ASP A 52 -23.05 29.99 12.84
C ASP A 52 -23.43 28.68 12.13
N LEU A 53 -24.32 28.73 11.14
CA LEU A 53 -24.71 27.56 10.34
C LEU A 53 -23.52 26.99 9.55
N MET A 54 -22.72 27.85 8.92
CA MET A 54 -21.48 27.42 8.26
C MET A 54 -20.51 26.78 9.23
N ARG A 55 -20.30 27.39 10.41
CA ARG A 55 -19.41 26.84 11.44
C ARG A 55 -19.91 25.49 11.97
N ARG A 56 -21.22 25.30 12.10
CA ARG A 56 -21.83 24.01 12.47
C ARG A 56 -21.72 22.97 11.34
N ALA A 57 -21.88 23.39 10.09
CA ALA A 57 -21.70 22.51 8.94
C ALA A 57 -20.26 22.03 8.85
N GLU A 58 -19.26 22.91 8.97
CA GLU A 58 -17.84 22.55 9.05
C GLU A 58 -17.54 21.64 10.23
N ALA A 59 -18.15 21.87 11.40
CA ALA A 59 -17.99 21.00 12.56
C ALA A 59 -18.62 19.60 12.35
N LEU A 60 -19.77 19.52 11.67
CA LEU A 60 -20.40 18.26 11.31
C LEU A 60 -19.59 17.52 10.25
N ASP A 61 -19.05 18.23 9.27
CA ASP A 61 -18.23 17.65 8.21
C ASP A 61 -16.89 17.16 8.76
N ALA A 62 -16.27 17.91 9.69
CA ALA A 62 -15.10 17.46 10.44
C ALA A 62 -15.39 16.22 11.29
N ARG A 63 -16.58 16.12 11.89
CA ARG A 63 -17.02 14.93 12.65
C ARG A 63 -17.36 13.75 11.75
N ALA A 64 -17.99 13.98 10.61
CA ALA A 64 -18.31 12.96 9.62
C ALA A 64 -17.03 12.41 8.98
N ALA A 65 -16.08 13.29 8.62
CA ALA A 65 -14.74 12.94 8.20
C ALA A 65 -14.00 12.16 9.29
N ALA A 66 -14.08 12.59 10.56
CA ALA A 66 -13.47 11.86 11.67
C ALA A 66 -14.10 10.47 11.89
N GLY A 67 -15.43 10.36 11.80
CA GLY A 67 -16.17 9.10 11.96
C GLY A 67 -16.00 8.13 10.78
N THR A 68 -15.78 8.65 9.58
CA THR A 68 -15.48 7.83 8.39
C THR A 68 -14.00 7.53 8.26
N THR A 69 -13.10 8.16 9.04
CA THR A 69 -11.70 7.71 9.04
C THR A 69 -11.66 6.27 9.54
N PRO A 70 -11.34 5.28 8.68
CA PRO A 70 -11.32 3.90 9.12
C PRO A 70 -10.30 3.82 10.24
N ARG A 71 -10.68 3.27 11.40
CA ARG A 71 -9.74 3.12 12.51
C ARG A 71 -8.48 2.46 11.98
N ALA A 72 -7.33 3.06 12.29
CA ALA A 72 -6.06 2.51 11.87
C ALA A 72 -6.00 1.05 12.35
N MET A 73 -5.87 0.11 11.40
CA MET A 73 -5.85 -1.30 11.72
C MET A 73 -4.67 -1.58 12.68
N GLY A 74 -4.98 -2.17 13.83
CA GLY A 74 -3.96 -2.52 14.82
C GLY A 74 -2.96 -3.55 14.28
N PRO A 75 -1.84 -3.78 14.99
CA PRO A 75 -0.82 -4.72 14.55
C PRO A 75 -1.37 -6.15 14.35
N ALA A 76 -2.31 -6.58 15.19
CA ALA A 76 -2.99 -7.86 15.03
C ALA A 76 -3.80 -7.96 13.74
N GLY A 77 -4.45 -6.88 13.31
CA GLY A 77 -5.18 -6.85 12.05
C GLY A 77 -4.26 -6.88 10.83
N LEU A 78 -3.10 -6.20 10.89
CA LEU A 78 -2.08 -6.31 9.85
C LEU A 78 -1.51 -7.72 9.75
N LEU A 79 -1.24 -8.36 10.89
CA LEU A 79 -0.78 -9.74 10.93
C LEU A 79 -1.85 -10.71 10.39
N GLY A 80 -3.12 -10.50 10.74
CA GLY A 80 -4.24 -11.26 10.20
C GLY A 80 -4.37 -11.09 8.69
N SER A 81 -4.24 -9.86 8.18
CA SER A 81 -4.22 -9.58 6.74
C SER A 81 -3.03 -10.24 6.03
N LEU A 82 -1.86 -10.25 6.67
CA LEU A 82 -0.66 -10.91 6.15
C LEU A 82 -0.91 -12.41 6.00
N ILE A 83 -1.33 -13.06 7.08
CA ILE A 83 -1.61 -14.51 7.10
C ILE A 83 -2.70 -14.85 6.08
N GLY A 84 -3.81 -14.11 6.10
CA GLY A 84 -4.92 -14.31 5.17
C GLY A 84 -4.50 -14.17 3.71
N LEU A 85 -3.71 -13.13 3.37
CA LEU A 85 -3.23 -12.93 2.01
C LEU A 85 -2.21 -14.00 1.59
N THR A 86 -1.31 -14.41 2.48
CA THR A 86 -0.37 -15.51 2.21
C THR A 86 -1.13 -16.79 1.93
N VAL A 87 -2.07 -17.20 2.79
CA VAL A 87 -2.87 -18.42 2.59
C VAL A 87 -3.67 -18.34 1.30
N LEU A 88 -4.35 -17.21 1.03
CA LEU A 88 -5.13 -17.02 -0.19
C LEU A 88 -4.27 -17.15 -1.45
N LEU A 89 -3.14 -16.44 -1.52
CA LEU A 89 -2.26 -16.50 -2.69
C LEU A 89 -1.60 -17.87 -2.84
N THR A 90 -1.25 -18.54 -1.74
CA THR A 90 -0.73 -19.92 -1.81
C THR A 90 -1.78 -20.88 -2.39
N VAL A 91 -3.05 -20.78 -1.98
CA VAL A 91 -4.14 -21.60 -2.53
C VAL A 91 -4.37 -21.30 -4.02
N LEU A 92 -4.36 -20.02 -4.41
CA LEU A 92 -4.52 -19.61 -5.80
C LEU A 92 -3.31 -20.02 -6.67
N GLY A 93 -2.09 -19.94 -6.15
CA GLY A 93 -0.88 -20.35 -6.85
C GLY A 93 -0.82 -21.86 -7.13
N ARG A 94 -1.53 -22.67 -6.33
CA ARG A 94 -1.65 -24.13 -6.51
C ARG A 94 -2.62 -24.58 -7.60
N GLN A 95 -3.33 -23.65 -8.24
CA GLN A 95 -4.17 -23.99 -9.38
C GLN A 95 -3.29 -24.45 -10.56
N PRO A 96 -3.83 -25.25 -11.51
CA PRO A 96 -3.09 -25.79 -12.64
C PRO A 96 -2.78 -24.72 -13.69
N TRP A 97 -1.93 -23.76 -13.32
CA TRP A 97 -1.47 -22.69 -14.20
C TRP A 97 -0.57 -23.26 -15.28
N GLN A 98 -0.65 -22.67 -16.48
CA GLN A 98 0.40 -22.86 -17.48
C GLN A 98 1.67 -22.18 -16.97
N LEU A 99 2.75 -22.95 -16.86
CA LEU A 99 4.02 -22.48 -16.33
C LEU A 99 4.93 -21.99 -17.47
N PRO A 100 5.76 -20.95 -17.24
CA PRO A 100 6.67 -20.44 -18.24
C PRO A 100 7.79 -21.44 -18.57
N GLY A 101 8.29 -21.37 -19.81
CA GLY A 101 9.47 -22.11 -20.24
C GLY A 101 10.77 -21.43 -19.81
N ARG A 102 11.90 -22.12 -20.07
CA ARG A 102 13.21 -21.48 -20.12
C ARG A 102 13.81 -21.64 -21.51
N ASP A 103 14.33 -20.55 -22.03
CA ASP A 103 15.16 -20.53 -23.23
C ASP A 103 16.39 -19.63 -23.00
N GLY A 104 17.57 -20.09 -23.43
CA GLY A 104 18.82 -19.33 -23.28
C GLY A 104 19.20 -18.91 -21.85
N GLY A 105 18.68 -19.58 -20.81
CA GLY A 105 18.88 -19.21 -19.41
C GLY A 105 17.89 -18.18 -18.85
N GLY A 106 17.06 -17.58 -19.71
CA GLY A 106 15.98 -16.68 -19.34
C GLY A 106 14.64 -17.40 -19.12
N VAL A 107 13.66 -16.67 -18.59
CA VAL A 107 12.26 -17.10 -18.56
C VAL A 107 11.64 -16.73 -19.91
N SER A 108 11.12 -17.72 -20.64
CA SER A 108 10.45 -17.55 -21.93
C SER A 108 8.98 -17.96 -21.85
N ASP A 109 8.19 -17.57 -22.85
CA ASP A 109 6.82 -18.06 -23.06
C ASP A 109 5.91 -17.91 -21.83
N VAL A 110 6.01 -16.77 -21.13
CA VAL A 110 5.19 -16.51 -19.94
C VAL A 110 3.72 -16.39 -20.36
N PRO A 111 2.83 -17.29 -19.92
CA PRO A 111 1.44 -17.24 -20.34
C PRO A 111 0.77 -15.96 -19.84
N GLN A 112 -0.01 -15.31 -20.71
CA GLN A 112 -0.67 -14.04 -20.38
C GLN A 112 -1.56 -14.16 -19.13
N SER A 113 -2.22 -15.31 -18.94
CA SER A 113 -3.03 -15.59 -17.74
C SER A 113 -2.21 -15.54 -16.45
N LEU A 114 -0.99 -16.08 -16.46
CA LEU A 114 -0.08 -16.05 -15.32
C LEU A 114 0.38 -14.62 -15.02
N VAL A 115 0.71 -13.85 -16.07
CA VAL A 115 1.08 -12.42 -15.91
C VAL A 115 -0.06 -11.65 -15.28
N SER A 116 -1.29 -11.78 -15.79
CA SER A 116 -2.47 -11.10 -15.24
C SER A 116 -2.70 -11.49 -13.78
N PHE A 117 -2.58 -12.78 -13.45
CA PHE A 117 -2.72 -13.27 -12.07
C PHE A 117 -1.65 -12.70 -11.13
N LEU A 118 -0.38 -12.64 -11.55
CA LEU A 118 0.70 -12.04 -10.78
C LEU A 118 0.47 -10.54 -10.55
N LEU A 119 0.02 -9.81 -11.58
CA LEU A 119 -0.31 -8.39 -11.45
C LEU A 119 -1.46 -8.15 -10.48
N ILE A 120 -2.53 -8.94 -10.55
CA ILE A 120 -3.64 -8.89 -9.59
C ILE A 120 -3.15 -9.18 -8.17
N SER A 121 -2.30 -10.19 -8.00
CA SER A 121 -1.71 -10.55 -6.70
C SER A 121 -0.87 -9.41 -6.13
N VAL A 122 -0.06 -8.75 -6.96
CA VAL A 122 0.69 -7.55 -6.57
C VAL A 122 -0.25 -6.42 -6.16
N LEU A 123 -1.31 -6.14 -6.93
CA LEU A 123 -2.29 -5.11 -6.59
C LEU A 123 -2.97 -5.40 -5.24
N LEU A 124 -3.35 -6.64 -4.97
CA LEU A 124 -3.91 -7.06 -3.68
C LEU A 124 -2.93 -6.84 -2.52
N CYS A 125 -1.66 -7.24 -2.70
CA CYS A 125 -0.58 -6.98 -1.75
C CYS A 125 -0.38 -5.47 -1.49
N LEU A 126 -0.38 -4.65 -2.55
CA LEU A 126 -0.26 -3.19 -2.43
C LEU A 126 -1.46 -2.57 -1.72
N CYS A 127 -2.67 -3.07 -1.95
CA CYS A 127 -3.86 -2.69 -1.20
C CYS A 127 -3.70 -3.02 0.30
N GLY A 128 -3.15 -4.19 0.64
CA GLY A 128 -2.76 -4.53 2.01
C GLY A 128 -1.75 -3.54 2.60
N ALA A 129 -0.69 -3.21 1.85
CA ALA A 129 0.31 -2.24 2.27
C ALA A 129 -0.28 -0.83 2.52
N ARG A 130 -1.33 -0.42 1.79
CA ARG A 130 -2.05 0.84 2.03
C ARG A 130 -2.70 0.91 3.42
N LEU A 131 -3.03 -0.22 4.04
CA LEU A 131 -3.61 -0.28 5.40
C LEU A 131 -2.65 0.28 6.47
N VAL A 132 -1.35 0.34 6.16
CA VAL A 132 -0.33 0.95 7.03
C VAL A 132 -0.45 2.48 7.07
N ARG A 133 -1.00 3.11 6.02
CA ARG A 133 -1.12 4.59 5.88
C ARG A 133 0.23 5.31 6.05
N PRO A 134 1.21 5.06 5.16
CA PRO A 134 2.55 5.66 5.28
C PRO A 134 2.52 7.19 5.35
N ALA A 135 1.58 7.85 4.66
CA ALA A 135 1.42 9.30 4.67
C ALA A 135 1.08 9.91 6.05
N ARG A 136 0.52 9.12 6.97
CA ARG A 136 0.26 9.56 8.36
C ARG A 136 1.42 9.24 9.31
N LEU A 137 2.30 8.34 8.90
CA LEU A 137 3.38 7.79 9.72
C LEU A 137 4.72 8.48 9.46
N LEU A 138 4.94 8.93 8.23
CA LEU A 138 6.18 9.57 7.81
C LEU A 138 5.97 11.08 7.69
N PRO A 139 6.87 11.90 8.27
CA PRO A 139 6.69 13.35 8.35
C PRO A 139 6.91 14.07 7.01
N THR A 140 7.61 13.43 6.07
CA THR A 140 8.02 14.06 4.81
C THR A 140 7.52 13.28 3.60
N VAL A 141 7.07 14.01 2.57
CA VAL A 141 6.69 13.47 1.26
C VAL A 141 7.79 12.60 0.62
N PRO A 142 9.09 13.00 0.61
CA PRO A 142 10.14 12.14 0.06
C PRO A 142 10.28 10.80 0.79
N ALA A 143 10.11 10.75 2.11
CA ALA A 143 10.16 9.49 2.85
C ALA A 143 9.00 8.56 2.45
N VAL A 144 7.79 9.10 2.27
CA VAL A 144 6.64 8.34 1.77
C VAL A 144 6.89 7.79 0.37
N ARG A 145 7.45 8.59 -0.54
CA ARG A 145 7.81 8.15 -1.89
C ARG A 145 8.87 7.06 -1.87
N LEU A 146 9.90 7.21 -1.04
CA LEU A 146 10.96 6.22 -0.90
C LEU A 146 10.44 4.91 -0.31
N TRP A 147 9.54 4.97 0.67
CA TRP A 147 8.88 3.78 1.20
C TRP A 147 8.06 3.05 0.12
N TRP A 148 7.28 3.78 -0.70
CA TRP A 148 6.58 3.17 -1.83
C TRP A 148 7.51 2.60 -2.89
N ALA A 149 8.63 3.26 -3.17
CA ALA A 149 9.64 2.76 -4.08
C ALA A 149 10.25 1.45 -3.57
N LEU A 150 10.52 1.33 -2.26
CA LEU A 150 10.98 0.08 -1.63
C LEU A 150 9.93 -1.03 -1.77
N VAL A 151 8.66 -0.72 -1.50
CA VAL A 151 7.55 -1.70 -1.62
C VAL A 151 7.41 -2.17 -3.08
N LEU A 152 7.35 -1.25 -4.04
CA LEU A 152 7.23 -1.58 -5.47
C LEU A 152 8.46 -2.34 -5.99
N GLY A 153 9.67 -1.93 -5.61
CA GLY A 153 10.90 -2.65 -5.94
C GLY A 153 10.89 -4.06 -5.38
N SER A 154 10.48 -4.24 -4.12
CA SER A 154 10.36 -5.57 -3.51
C SER A 154 9.31 -6.46 -4.19
N ALA A 155 8.20 -5.87 -4.65
CA ALA A 155 7.17 -6.57 -5.41
C ALA A 155 7.72 -7.05 -6.75
N ALA A 156 8.40 -6.18 -7.50
CA ALA A 156 9.00 -6.52 -8.79
C ALA A 156 10.03 -7.64 -8.66
N VAL A 157 10.93 -7.56 -7.67
CA VAL A 157 11.91 -8.61 -7.39
C VAL A 157 11.23 -9.93 -6.99
N SER A 158 10.17 -9.87 -6.18
CA SER A 158 9.42 -11.07 -5.77
C SER A 158 8.70 -11.74 -6.95
N VAL A 159 8.12 -10.95 -7.86
CA VAL A 159 7.49 -11.47 -9.09
C VAL A 159 8.52 -12.10 -10.01
N ALA A 160 9.66 -11.44 -10.23
CA ALA A 160 10.76 -12.00 -11.02
C ALA A 160 11.27 -13.32 -10.40
N ALA A 161 11.41 -13.37 -9.07
CA ALA A 161 11.81 -14.57 -8.35
C ALA A 161 10.77 -15.69 -8.42
N ALA A 162 9.47 -15.36 -8.42
CA ALA A 162 8.37 -16.31 -8.58
C ALA A 162 8.32 -16.89 -10.01
N LEU A 163 8.49 -16.05 -11.03
CA LEU A 163 8.60 -16.51 -12.43
C LEU A 163 9.85 -17.38 -12.65
N SER A 164 10.97 -17.00 -12.03
CA SER A 164 12.20 -17.81 -12.07
C SER A 164 11.98 -19.18 -11.42
N LEU A 165 11.28 -19.28 -10.28
CA LEU A 165 10.91 -20.57 -9.66
C LEU A 165 9.95 -21.37 -10.54
N ALA A 166 8.90 -20.73 -11.04
CA ALA A 166 7.87 -21.39 -11.83
C ALA A 166 8.46 -22.03 -13.11
N SER A 167 9.53 -21.44 -13.65
CA SER A 167 10.25 -21.99 -14.81
C SER A 167 11.27 -23.11 -14.46
N PHE A 168 11.60 -23.31 -13.18
CA PHE A 168 12.45 -24.43 -12.74
C PHE A 168 11.58 -25.67 -12.47
N SER A 169 11.35 -26.49 -13.50
CA SER A 169 10.56 -27.71 -13.35
C SER A 169 11.35 -28.93 -12.83
N THR A 170 12.70 -28.94 -12.91
CA THR A 170 13.49 -30.17 -12.68
C THR A 170 14.91 -30.01 -12.13
N ALA A 171 15.44 -28.80 -11.94
CA ALA A 171 16.85 -28.62 -11.54
C ALA A 171 16.99 -28.35 -10.04
N ALA A 172 17.92 -29.07 -9.39
CA ALA A 172 18.24 -28.92 -7.97
C ALA A 172 18.49 -27.44 -7.60
N GLU A 173 17.68 -26.93 -6.65
CA GLU A 173 17.85 -25.58 -6.12
C GLU A 173 19.25 -25.41 -5.54
N ARG A 174 19.94 -24.34 -5.95
CA ARG A 174 21.24 -23.99 -5.37
C ARG A 174 21.01 -23.24 -4.05
N PRO A 175 21.76 -23.55 -2.97
CA PRO A 175 21.58 -22.90 -1.66
C PRO A 175 21.76 -21.37 -1.71
N ALA A 176 22.53 -20.85 -2.68
CA ALA A 176 22.70 -19.41 -2.88
C ALA A 176 21.40 -18.69 -3.28
N ASP A 177 20.49 -19.35 -4.00
CA ASP A 177 19.22 -18.74 -4.44
C ASP A 177 18.29 -18.48 -3.23
N LEU A 178 18.34 -19.37 -2.24
CA LEU A 178 17.56 -19.25 -1.01
C LEU A 178 18.02 -18.05 -0.16
N LEU A 179 19.33 -17.80 -0.06
CA LEU A 179 19.86 -16.61 0.60
C LEU A 179 19.42 -15.32 -0.08
N VAL A 180 19.48 -15.27 -1.41
CA VAL A 180 19.02 -14.10 -2.18
C VAL A 180 17.53 -13.84 -1.92
N ARG A 181 16.70 -14.90 -1.87
CA ARG A 181 15.28 -14.80 -1.54
C ARG A 181 15.03 -14.30 -0.12
N CYS A 182 15.82 -14.72 0.86
CA CYS A 182 15.75 -14.23 2.24
C CYS A 182 16.10 -12.74 2.36
N LEU A 183 16.93 -12.19 1.47
CA LEU A 183 17.25 -10.76 1.48
C LEU A 183 16.07 -9.90 1.00
N VAL A 184 15.22 -10.42 0.12
CA VAL A 184 14.06 -9.70 -0.44
C VAL A 184 13.09 -9.20 0.63
N PRO A 185 12.70 -9.96 1.67
CA PRO A 185 11.88 -9.44 2.77
C PRO A 185 12.70 -8.63 3.79
N VAL A 186 13.99 -8.95 4.01
CA VAL A 186 14.81 -8.33 5.07
C VAL A 186 15.20 -6.90 4.72
N VAL A 187 15.81 -6.69 3.55
CA VAL A 187 16.35 -5.39 3.13
C VAL A 187 15.28 -4.29 3.15
N PRO A 188 14.12 -4.42 2.49
CA PRO A 188 13.10 -3.38 2.52
C PRO A 188 12.50 -3.18 3.91
N ALA A 189 12.37 -4.24 4.73
CA ALA A 189 11.86 -4.11 6.10
C ALA A 189 12.82 -3.31 7.00
N VAL A 190 14.13 -3.58 6.91
CA VAL A 190 15.16 -2.83 7.65
C VAL A 190 15.20 -1.38 7.16
N LEU A 191 15.26 -1.15 5.84
CA LEU A 191 15.25 0.20 5.27
C LEU A 191 13.99 0.98 5.64
N ALA A 192 12.81 0.34 5.62
CA ALA A 192 11.56 0.97 6.05
C ALA A 192 11.58 1.35 7.54
N GLY A 193 12.19 0.52 8.40
CA GLY A 193 12.40 0.83 9.80
C GLY A 193 13.36 2.01 10.01
N LEU A 194 14.45 2.06 9.25
CA LEU A 194 15.45 3.13 9.29
C LEU A 194 14.88 4.47 8.78
N LEU A 195 14.00 4.46 7.78
CA LEU A 195 13.30 5.66 7.31
C LEU A 195 12.43 6.31 8.40
N ALA A 196 12.03 5.51 9.39
CA ALA A 196 11.25 5.93 10.54
C ALA A 196 12.08 5.94 11.84
N SER A 197 13.42 6.01 11.76
CA SER A 197 14.31 6.07 12.94
C SER A 197 13.95 7.19 13.92
N THR A 198 13.47 8.33 13.40
CA THR A 198 12.99 9.47 14.19
C THR A 198 11.55 9.30 14.69
N ALA A 199 10.81 8.36 14.14
CA ALA A 199 9.46 8.02 14.55
C ALA A 199 9.48 6.89 15.59
N GLY A 200 8.54 6.93 16.55
CA GLY A 200 8.50 5.97 17.66
C GLY A 200 8.50 4.50 17.21
N ARG A 201 8.89 3.59 18.11
CA ARG A 201 9.01 2.13 17.86
C ARG A 201 7.79 1.53 17.13
N ALA A 202 6.58 1.93 17.52
CA ALA A 202 5.34 1.45 16.90
C ALA A 202 5.25 1.80 15.40
N VAL A 203 5.72 2.99 15.00
CA VAL A 203 5.72 3.42 13.60
C VAL A 203 6.70 2.60 12.77
N ARG A 204 7.91 2.40 13.31
CA ARG A 204 8.95 1.58 12.68
C ARG A 204 8.50 0.15 12.42
N VAL A 205 7.95 -0.51 13.46
CA VAL A 205 7.40 -1.87 13.34
C VAL A 205 6.27 -1.91 12.31
N ARG A 206 5.37 -0.92 12.32
CA ARG A 206 4.24 -0.89 11.39
C ARG A 206 4.66 -0.71 9.94
N LEU A 207 5.67 0.12 9.67
CA LEU A 207 6.22 0.31 8.31
C LEU A 207 6.96 -0.94 7.82
N ALA A 208 7.71 -1.60 8.70
CA ALA A 208 8.38 -2.87 8.39
C ALA A 208 7.36 -4.02 8.15
N LEU A 209 6.28 -4.09 8.93
CA LEU A 209 5.17 -5.02 8.65
C LEU A 209 4.49 -4.69 7.31
N GLY A 210 4.43 -3.41 6.94
CA GLY A 210 3.89 -2.96 5.66
C GLY A 210 4.65 -3.49 4.44
N THR A 211 5.98 -3.59 4.51
CA THR A 211 6.76 -4.23 3.44
C THR A 211 6.55 -5.74 3.44
N GLY A 212 6.37 -6.35 4.62
CA GLY A 212 6.04 -7.77 4.79
C GLY A 212 4.73 -8.19 4.13
N LEU A 213 3.71 -7.32 4.14
CA LEU A 213 2.42 -7.54 3.46
C LEU A 213 2.53 -7.73 1.95
N VAL A 214 3.67 -7.40 1.37
CA VAL A 214 3.95 -7.61 -0.06
C VAL A 214 4.90 -8.77 -0.26
N THR A 215 6.01 -8.81 0.47
CA THR A 215 7.07 -9.80 0.23
C THR A 215 6.68 -11.20 0.65
N VAL A 216 6.04 -11.40 1.82
CA VAL A 216 5.73 -12.76 2.32
C VAL A 216 4.65 -13.45 1.49
N PRO A 217 3.51 -12.80 1.14
CA PRO A 217 2.49 -13.43 0.31
C PRO A 217 3.00 -13.75 -1.11
N LEU A 218 3.80 -12.87 -1.71
CA LEU A 218 4.41 -13.13 -3.02
C LEU A 218 5.49 -14.23 -2.95
N THR A 219 6.22 -14.34 -1.84
CA THR A 219 7.14 -15.45 -1.59
C THR A 219 6.37 -16.78 -1.54
N GLY A 220 5.29 -16.83 -0.78
CA GLY A 220 4.43 -18.02 -0.70
C GLY A 220 3.75 -18.35 -2.02
N LEU A 221 3.42 -17.35 -2.82
CA LEU A 221 2.93 -17.55 -4.17
C LEU A 221 3.97 -18.19 -5.09
N GLY A 222 5.23 -17.75 -5.03
CA GLY A 222 6.33 -18.35 -5.81
C GLY A 222 6.54 -19.83 -5.49
N TRP A 223 6.55 -20.19 -4.20
CA TRP A 223 6.63 -21.60 -3.77
C TRP A 223 5.39 -22.41 -4.15
N ALA A 224 4.20 -21.80 -4.11
CA ALA A 224 2.98 -22.45 -4.56
C ALA A 224 3.03 -22.78 -6.06
N LEU A 225 3.48 -21.84 -6.89
CA LEU A 225 3.65 -22.05 -8.34
C LEU A 225 4.67 -23.16 -8.64
N LEU A 226 5.77 -23.23 -7.88
CA LEU A 226 6.73 -24.34 -7.97
C LEU A 226 6.08 -25.68 -7.61
N SER A 227 5.24 -25.71 -6.55
CA SER A 227 4.53 -26.91 -6.13
C SER A 227 3.42 -27.37 -7.09
N SER A 228 2.99 -26.50 -8.01
CA SER A 228 2.00 -26.83 -9.05
C SER A 228 2.61 -27.59 -10.23
N ALA A 229 3.94 -27.69 -10.30
CA ALA A 229 4.59 -28.47 -11.34
C ALA A 229 4.15 -29.94 -11.26
N PRO A 230 3.90 -30.62 -12.40
CA PRO A 230 3.33 -31.96 -12.43
C PRO A 230 4.22 -33.04 -11.77
N VAL A 231 5.50 -32.73 -11.56
CA VAL A 231 6.49 -33.63 -10.93
C VAL A 231 6.60 -33.39 -9.41
N SER A 232 5.98 -32.32 -8.89
CA SER A 232 6.14 -31.94 -7.49
C SER A 232 5.32 -32.83 -6.56
N THR A 233 5.98 -33.36 -5.52
CA THR A 233 5.33 -34.07 -4.40
C THR A 233 5.02 -33.14 -3.22
N ALA A 234 5.33 -31.84 -3.34
CA ALA A 234 5.22 -30.88 -2.24
C ALA A 234 3.76 -30.65 -1.83
N THR A 235 3.49 -30.89 -0.55
CA THR A 235 2.20 -30.65 0.06
C THR A 235 1.98 -29.15 0.29
N PHE A 236 0.73 -28.76 0.55
CA PHE A 236 0.42 -27.38 0.94
C PHE A 236 1.15 -26.97 2.23
N ALA A 237 1.30 -27.91 3.17
CA ALA A 237 2.03 -27.68 4.41
C ALA A 237 3.52 -27.39 4.15
N ASP A 238 4.15 -28.09 3.20
CA ASP A 238 5.54 -27.85 2.83
C ASP A 238 5.73 -26.43 2.27
N VAL A 239 4.82 -26.00 1.39
CA VAL A 239 4.84 -24.65 0.83
C VAL A 239 4.72 -23.60 1.93
N LEU A 240 3.80 -23.78 2.89
CA LEU A 240 3.66 -22.87 4.02
C LEU A 240 4.88 -22.88 4.94
N ALA A 241 5.47 -24.06 5.19
CA ALA A 241 6.65 -24.19 6.03
C ALA A 241 7.85 -23.46 5.40
N VAL A 242 8.11 -23.69 4.11
CA VAL A 242 9.19 -23.01 3.38
C VAL A 242 8.92 -21.51 3.29
N THR A 243 7.69 -21.08 3.08
CA THR A 243 7.31 -19.65 3.13
C THR A 243 7.56 -19.05 4.51
N GLY A 244 7.27 -19.81 5.57
CA GLY A 244 7.56 -19.44 6.95
C GLY A 244 9.05 -19.21 7.17
N ILE A 245 9.89 -20.14 6.70
CA ILE A 245 11.34 -20.10 6.87
C ILE A 245 12.01 -19.03 6.00
N ALA A 246 11.62 -18.92 4.72
CA ALA A 246 12.27 -18.04 3.75
C ALA A 246 11.67 -16.62 3.70
N GLY A 247 10.42 -16.45 4.14
CA GLY A 247 9.71 -15.17 4.11
C GLY A 247 9.43 -14.61 5.50
N ALA A 248 8.70 -15.37 6.33
CA ALA A 248 8.20 -14.85 7.59
C ALA A 248 9.28 -14.73 8.69
N ALA A 249 10.17 -15.71 8.83
CA ALA A 249 11.24 -15.68 9.82
C ALA A 249 12.26 -14.54 9.55
N PRO A 250 12.75 -14.31 8.32
CA PRO A 250 13.63 -13.18 8.04
C PRO A 250 12.93 -11.84 8.27
N LEU A 251 11.64 -11.72 7.93
CA LEU A 251 10.84 -10.55 8.25
C LEU A 251 10.73 -10.34 9.77
N ALA A 252 10.47 -11.40 10.55
CA ALA A 252 10.39 -11.33 12.00
C ALA A 252 11.71 -10.86 12.62
N VAL A 253 12.85 -11.36 12.12
CA VAL A 253 14.19 -10.91 12.52
C VAL A 253 14.40 -9.44 12.17
N ALA A 254 14.05 -9.00 10.96
CA ALA A 254 14.15 -7.59 10.55
C ALA A 254 13.28 -6.68 11.43
N VAL A 255 12.04 -7.08 11.73
CA VAL A 255 11.13 -6.35 12.62
C VAL A 255 11.69 -6.31 14.05
N ALA A 256 12.24 -7.41 14.55
CA ALA A 256 12.87 -7.46 15.87
C ALA A 256 14.08 -6.54 15.95
N PHE A 257 14.93 -6.53 14.92
CA PHE A 257 16.08 -5.62 14.81
C PHE A 257 15.63 -4.15 14.83
N VAL A 258 14.66 -3.80 13.98
CA VAL A 258 14.08 -2.45 13.92
C VAL A 258 13.41 -2.04 15.25
N ALA A 259 12.81 -3.00 15.95
CA ALA A 259 12.17 -2.78 17.24
C ALA A 259 13.19 -2.64 18.40
N ALA A 260 14.34 -3.30 18.28
CA ALA A 260 15.41 -3.32 19.27
C ALA A 260 16.32 -2.09 19.19
N ASP A 261 16.34 -1.39 18.04
CA ASP A 261 17.09 -0.15 17.85
C ASP A 261 16.59 0.96 18.79
N ARG A 262 17.20 0.99 19.98
CA ARG A 262 17.11 2.07 20.95
C ARG A 262 18.06 3.15 20.46
N HIS A 263 17.59 4.00 19.55
CA HIS A 263 18.23 5.30 19.43
C HIS A 263 18.24 5.91 20.83
N THR A 264 19.44 6.16 21.35
CA THR A 264 19.68 6.82 22.63
C THR A 264 19.80 8.32 22.32
N PRO A 265 18.71 9.11 22.37
CA PRO A 265 18.73 10.54 22.01
C PRO A 265 19.44 11.41 23.07
N GLY A 266 20.48 10.91 23.73
CA GLY A 266 20.95 11.46 25.01
C GLY A 266 22.41 11.90 25.10
N LEU A 267 23.32 11.39 24.27
CA LEU A 267 24.76 11.57 24.56
C LEU A 267 25.41 12.85 23.99
N LEU A 268 24.68 13.67 23.23
CA LEU A 268 25.17 14.97 22.74
C LEU A 268 24.62 16.18 23.52
N ARG A 269 23.96 15.98 24.68
CA ARG A 269 23.45 17.09 25.52
C ARG A 269 24.41 17.60 26.61
N PHE A 270 25.63 17.04 26.71
CA PHE A 270 26.58 17.39 27.77
C PHE A 270 27.86 18.08 27.26
N HIS A 271 27.71 19.16 26.50
CA HIS A 271 28.75 20.20 26.47
C HIS A 271 28.17 21.57 26.05
N ARG A 272 27.12 22.01 26.75
CA ARG A 272 26.88 23.45 26.84
C ARG A 272 27.80 23.94 27.95
N ALA A 273 28.95 24.45 27.55
CA ALA A 273 29.89 25.08 28.48
C ALA A 273 29.15 26.16 29.29
N PRO A 274 29.31 26.21 30.62
CA PRO A 274 28.89 27.36 31.40
C PRO A 274 29.59 28.59 30.83
N SER A 275 28.83 29.65 30.54
CA SER A 275 29.41 30.95 30.18
C SER A 275 30.19 31.45 31.39
N GLU A 276 31.50 31.57 31.26
CA GLU A 276 32.27 32.41 32.17
C GLU A 276 31.89 33.86 31.91
N ALA A 277 31.58 34.54 33.00
CA ALA A 277 31.25 35.96 33.12
C ALA A 277 32.52 36.80 33.28
#